data_AF-A0A1F8S5R2-F1
#
_entry.id   AF-A0A1F8S5R2-F1
#
_cell.length_a   1.000
_cell.length_b   1.000
_cell.length_c   1.000
_cell.angle_alpha   90.00
_cell.angle_beta   90.00
_cell.angle_gamma   90.00
#
_symmetry.space_group_name_H-M   'P 1'
#
loop_
_entity.id
_entity.type
_entity.pdbx_description
1 polymer ?
#
loop_
_entity_poly.entity_id
_entity_poly.type
_entity_poly.pdbx_seq_one_letter_code
_entity_poly.pdbx_strand_id
1 'polypeptide(L)' 'MRELVVEILLRLAKLGAASVLGAIVFVVAVGPLGGAPTAELWLLSWLCGAAAVLLVESGPI' A
#
# COMPACT_ATOMS: atom_id res chain seq x y z
N MET A 1 18.64 -20.90 -4.26
CA MET A 1 17.27 -21.21 -3.77
C MET A 1 16.87 -20.31 -2.60
N ARG A 2 17.63 -20.27 -1.48
CA ARG A 2 17.29 -19.43 -0.30
C ARG A 2 17.18 -17.93 -0.61
N GLU A 3 18.10 -17.37 -1.38
CA GLU A 3 18.07 -15.95 -1.77
C GLU A 3 16.85 -15.59 -2.61
N LEU A 4 16.49 -16.42 -3.60
CA LEU A 4 15.29 -16.20 -4.41
C LEU A 4 14.01 -16.18 -3.56
N VAL A 5 13.91 -17.07 -2.56
CA VAL A 5 12.76 -17.09 -1.64
C VAL A 5 12.72 -15.82 -0.81
N VAL A 6 13.86 -15.37 -0.28
CA VAL A 6 13.95 -14.13 0.50
C VAL A 6 13.56 -12.91 -0.36
N GLU A 7 14.04 -12.84 -1.59
CA GLU A 7 13.72 -11.75 -2.51
C GLU A 7 12.21 -11.69 -2.82
N ILE A 8 11.58 -12.83 -3.10
CA ILE A 8 10.14 -12.92 -3.34
C ILE A 8 9.35 -12.50 -2.09
N LEU A 9 9.77 -12.94 -0.90
CA LEU A 9 9.11 -12.55 0.35
C LEU A 9 9.23 -11.05 0.62
N LEU A 10 10.37 -10.43 0.32
CA LEU A 10 10.56 -8.98 0.45
C LEU A 10 9.66 -8.19 -0.51
N ARG A 11 9.51 -8.66 -1.76
CA ARG A 11 8.57 -8.05 -2.72
C ARG A 11 7.12 -8.18 -2.28
N LEU A 12 6.73 -9.33 -1.75
CA LEU A 12 5.40 -9.53 -1.16
C LEU A 12 5.18 -8.64 0.08
N ALA A 13 6.21 -8.44 0.90
CA ALA A 13 6.13 -7.56 2.05
C ALA A 13 5.85 -6.11 1.64
N LYS A 14 6.46 -5.62 0.54
CA LYS A 14 6.16 -4.30 -0.04
C LYS A 14 4.70 -4.17 -0.48
N LEU A 15 4.16 -5.20 -1.14
CA LEU A 15 2.74 -5.24 -1.53
C LEU A 15 1.82 -5.20 -0.30
N GLY A 16 2.19 -5.94 0.76
CA GLY A 16 1.50 -5.89 2.05
C GLY A 16 1.54 -4.49 2.68
N ALA A 17 2.72 -3.86 2.73
CA ALA A 17 2.89 -2.52 3.26
C ALA A 17 2.06 -1.48 2.49
N ALA A 18 2.06 -1.54 1.16
CA ALA A 18 1.25 -0.68 0.30
C ALA A 18 -0.25 -0.84 0.60
N SER A 19 -0.70 -2.08 0.80
CA SER A 19 -2.10 -2.38 1.10
C SER A 19 -2.51 -1.87 2.48
N VAL A 20 -1.64 -1.99 3.49
CA VAL A 20 -1.88 -1.44 4.83
C VAL A 20 -1.93 0.09 4.80
N LEU A 21 -0.98 0.74 4.12
CA LEU A 21 -0.99 2.20 3.96
C LEU A 21 -2.24 2.69 3.25
N GLY A 22 -2.64 2.01 2.17
CA GLY A 22 -3.86 2.33 1.45
C GLY A 22 -5.13 2.18 2.31
N ALA A 23 -5.18 1.13 3.14
CA ALA A 23 -6.27 0.94 4.08
C ALA A 23 -6.33 2.05 5.13
N ILE A 24 -5.18 2.49 5.66
CA ILE A 24 -5.12 3.62 6.60
C ILE A 24 -5.65 4.89 5.93
N VAL A 25 -5.22 5.19 4.70
CA VAL A 25 -5.70 6.35 3.94
C VAL A 25 -7.22 6.27 3.73
N PHE A 26 -7.75 5.10 3.39
CA PHE A 26 -9.19 4.91 3.21
C PHE A 26 -9.97 5.12 4.51
N VAL A 27 -9.50 4.55 5.62
CA VAL A 27 -10.13 4.73 6.94
C VAL A 27 -10.14 6.20 7.35
N VAL A 28 -9.06 6.94 7.07
CA VAL A 28 -9.00 8.39 7.32
C VAL A 28 -9.95 9.14 6.37
N ALA A 29 -10.04 8.75 5.10
CA ALA A 29 -10.91 9.38 4.13
C ALA A 29 -12.40 9.20 4.45
N VAL A 30 -12.81 8.01 4.89
CA VAL A 30 -14.21 7.70 5.22
C VAL A 30 -14.58 8.14 6.64
N GLY A 31 -13.67 7.99 7.61
CA GLY A 31 -13.93 8.29 9.01
C GLY A 31 -13.91 9.81 9.28
N PRO A 32 -12.75 10.39 9.62
CA PRO A 32 -12.66 11.81 10.00
C PRO A 32 -12.95 12.78 8.86
N LEU A 33 -12.68 12.43 7.60
CA LEU A 33 -12.94 13.32 6.46
C LEU A 33 -14.36 13.17 5.87
N GLY A 34 -15.15 12.20 6.36
CA GLY A 34 -16.57 12.04 5.98
C GLY A 34 -16.80 11.67 4.51
N GLY A 35 -15.80 11.12 3.82
CA GLY A 35 -15.94 10.66 2.44
C GLY A 35 -16.88 9.46 2.32
N ALA A 36 -17.59 9.36 1.19
CA ALA A 36 -18.45 8.22 0.92
C ALA A 36 -17.61 6.94 0.73
N PRO A 37 -17.98 5.80 1.38
CA PRO A 37 -17.24 4.55 1.26
C PRO A 37 -17.51 3.86 -0.08
N THR A 38 -16.91 4.36 -1.17
CA THR A 38 -17.04 3.80 -2.51
C THR A 38 -15.87 2.91 -2.88
N ALA A 39 -16.09 1.97 -3.80
CA ALA A 39 -15.02 1.15 -4.36
C ALA A 39 -13.94 1.98 -5.05
N GLU A 40 -14.32 3.09 -5.69
CA GLU A 40 -13.39 4.04 -6.31
C GLU A 40 -12.46 4.68 -5.28
N LEU A 41 -13.01 5.17 -4.15
CA LEU A 41 -12.20 5.77 -3.09
C LEU A 41 -11.25 4.74 -2.45
N TRP A 42 -11.69 3.48 -2.31
CA TRP A 42 -10.84 2.39 -1.85
C TRP A 42 -9.65 2.17 -2.78
N LEU A 43 -9.91 2.05 -4.09
CA LEU A 43 -8.86 1.84 -5.10
C LEU A 43 -7.89 3.02 -5.18
N LEU A 44 -8.40 4.26 -5.11
CA LEU A 44 -7.57 5.46 -5.08
C LEU A 44 -6.70 5.52 -3.82
N SER A 45 -7.26 5.18 -2.66
CA SER A 45 -6.51 5.13 -1.40
C SER A 45 -5.41 4.06 -1.45
N TRP A 46 -5.71 2.89 -2.04
CA TRP A 46 -4.74 1.83 -2.29
C TRP A 46 -3.62 2.28 -3.23
N LEU A 47 -3.95 2.95 -4.34
CA LEU A 47 -2.96 3.51 -5.26
C LEU A 47 -2.07 4.57 -4.58
N CYS A 48 -2.62 5.41 -3.71
CA CYS A 48 -1.83 6.35 -2.91
C CYS A 48 -0.84 5.61 -1.98
N GLY A 49 -1.30 4.54 -1.30
CA GLY A 49 -0.43 3.70 -0.47
C GLY A 49 0.69 3.03 -1.27
N ALA A 50 0.38 2.52 -2.46
CA ALA A 50 1.37 1.94 -3.37
C ALA A 50 2.39 2.98 -3.87
N ALA A 51 1.93 4.17 -4.26
CA ALA A 51 2.80 5.27 -4.68
C ALA A 51 3.73 5.70 -3.55
N ALA A 52 3.25 5.75 -2.30
CA ALA A 52 4.08 6.07 -1.14
C ALA A 52 5.21 5.05 -0.93
N VAL A 53 4.92 3.75 -1.06
CA VAL A 53 5.94 2.70 -0.96
C VAL A 53 7.00 2.87 -2.07
N LEU A 54 6.57 3.11 -3.30
CA LEU A 54 7.48 3.33 -4.44
C LEU A 54 8.36 4.57 -4.28
N LEU A 55 7.84 5.64 -3.66
CA LEU A 55 8.59 6.89 -3.46
C LEU A 55 9.62 6.82 -2.33
N VAL A 56 9.37 5.98 -1.32
CA VAL A 56 10.27 5.80 -0.16
C VAL A 56 11.31 4.71 -0.44
N GLU A 57 11.04 3.81 -1.36
CA GLU A 57 11.97 2.77 -1.80
C GLU A 57 13.27 3.40 -2.35
N SER A 58 14.35 3.29 -1.57
CA SER A 58 15.65 3.92 -1.88
C SER A 58 16.62 3.00 -2.64
N GLY A 59 16.15 1.84 -3.09
CA GLY A 59 16.93 0.83 -3.81
C GLY A 59 16.01 -0.26 -4.38
N PRO A 60 16.51 -1.18 -5.23
CA PRO A 60 15.69 -2.21 -5.86
C PRO A 60 15.05 -3.22 -4.87
N ILE A 61 15.36 -3.10 -3.58
CA ILE A 61 14.91 -3.93 -2.45
C ILE A 61 14.68 -3.02 -1.25
#